data_AF-A0A6J6GND4-F1
#
_entry.id   AF-A0A6J6GND4-F1
#
_cell.length_a   1.000
_cell.length_b   1.000
_cell.length_c   1.000
_cell.angle_alpha   90.00
_cell.angle_beta   90.00
_cell.angle_gamma   90.00
#
_symmetry.space_group_name_H-M   'P 1'
#
loop_
_entity.id
_entity.type
_entity.pdbx_description
1 polymer ?
#
loop_
_entity_poly.entity_id
_entity_poly.type
_entity_poly.pdbx_seq_one_letter_code
_entity_poly.pdbx_strand_id
1 'polypeptide(L)'
;MVLTTSRIIFTGPIKSQEWRFDKLLGASTNEDESDYFFNVSNRKTTSGVRFDVRSGREFNRFFALALSAAEHGYPAVLEELEAIKGRIAQEKPVFQLPAPEAK
;
A
#
# COMPACT_ATOMS: atom_id res chain seq x y z
N MET A 1 -0.66 -14.36 4.72
CA MET A 1 -1.37 -13.51 3.74
C MET A 1 -0.63 -13.59 2.41
N VAL A 2 -1.36 -13.57 1.30
CA VAL A 2 -0.80 -13.48 -0.05
C VAL A 2 -1.39 -12.26 -0.75
N LEU A 3 -0.52 -11.40 -1.29
CA LEU A 3 -0.90 -10.24 -2.10
C LEU A 3 -0.41 -10.49 -3.53
N THR A 4 -1.29 -10.30 -4.50
CA THR A 4 -1.01 -10.44 -5.93
C THR A 4 -1.50 -9.19 -6.67
N THR A 5 -1.25 -9.10 -7.97
CA THR A 5 -1.76 -8.01 -8.83
C THR A 5 -3.24 -8.13 -9.16
N SER A 6 -3.96 -9.14 -8.68
CA SER A 6 -5.41 -9.28 -8.95
C SER A 6 -6.26 -9.44 -7.69
N ARG A 7 -5.64 -9.72 -6.54
CA ARG A 7 -6.36 -10.04 -5.29
C ARG A 7 -5.45 -10.03 -4.06
N ILE A 8 -6.11 -9.83 -2.92
CA ILE A 8 -5.60 -10.13 -1.58
C ILE A 8 -6.25 -11.42 -1.09
N ILE A 9 -5.43 -12.31 -0.52
CA ILE A 9 -5.89 -13.54 0.14
C ILE A 9 -5.38 -13.52 1.58
N PHE A 10 -6.31 -13.56 2.53
CA PHE A 10 -6.04 -13.79 3.93
C PHE A 10 -6.47 -15.22 4.29
N THR A 11 -5.51 -16.04 4.72
CA THR A 11 -5.76 -17.38 5.24
C THR A 11 -5.49 -17.39 6.74
N GLY A 12 -6.49 -17.77 7.52
CA GLY A 12 -6.39 -17.89 8.97
C GLY A 12 -7.07 -19.17 9.47
N PRO A 13 -6.77 -19.61 10.69
CA PRO A 13 -7.29 -20.85 11.25
C PRO A 13 -8.81 -20.84 11.45
N ILE A 14 -9.42 -19.66 11.66
CA ILE A 14 -10.86 -19.51 11.88
C ILE A 14 -11.59 -19.10 10.59
N LYS A 15 -10.99 -18.23 9.78
CA LYS A 15 -11.59 -17.72 8.55
C LYS A 15 -10.52 -17.52 7.48
N SER A 16 -10.90 -17.81 6.24
CA SER A 16 -10.16 -17.38 5.06
C SER A 16 -11.01 -16.41 4.25
N GLN A 17 -10.40 -15.37 3.71
CA GLN A 17 -11.07 -14.33 2.93
C GLN A 17 -10.23 -13.98 1.70
N GLU A 18 -10.92 -13.75 0.59
CA GLU A 18 -10.35 -13.28 -0.67
C GLU A 18 -11.08 -12.00 -1.08
N TRP A 19 -10.31 -10.99 -1.48
CA TRP A 19 -10.80 -9.77 -2.09
C TRP A 19 -10.14 -9.60 -3.44
N ARG A 20 -10.95 -9.63 -4.51
CA ARG A 20 -10.47 -9.41 -5.87
C ARG A 20 -10.54 -7.94 -6.21
N PHE A 21 -9.53 -7.46 -6.93
CA PHE A 21 -9.41 -6.04 -7.29
C PHE A 21 -10.50 -5.61 -8.27
N ASP A 22 -10.98 -6.50 -9.15
CA ASP A 22 -12.10 -6.22 -10.06
C ASP A 22 -13.45 -6.00 -9.35
N LYS A 23 -13.53 -6.28 -8.05
CA LYS A 23 -14.70 -6.03 -7.21
C LYS A 23 -14.43 -4.98 -6.13
N LEU A 24 -13.21 -4.48 -6.00
CA LEU A 24 -12.84 -3.52 -4.98
C LEU A 24 -13.48 -2.16 -5.30
N LEU A 25 -14.26 -1.64 -4.35
CA LEU A 25 -14.87 -0.31 -4.42
C LEU A 25 -14.00 0.74 -3.72
N GLY A 26 -13.23 0.30 -2.72
CA GLY A 26 -12.31 1.16 -1.99
C GLY A 26 -11.70 0.45 -0.80
N ALA A 27 -10.56 0.98 -0.36
CA ALA A 27 -9.89 0.58 0.87
C ALA A 27 -9.66 1.83 1.75
N SER A 28 -9.83 1.68 3.05
CA SER A 28 -9.50 2.72 4.02
C SER A 28 -8.65 2.15 5.15
N THR A 29 -7.92 3.03 5.84
CA THR A 29 -7.09 2.69 7.00
C THR A 29 -7.25 3.73 8.11
N ASN A 30 -6.83 3.39 9.32
CA ASN A 30 -6.66 4.32 10.43
C ASN A 30 -5.33 5.11 10.35
N GLU A 31 -5.15 6.11 11.23
CA GLU A 31 -4.02 7.06 11.19
C GLU A 31 -2.64 6.42 11.32
N ASP A 32 -2.50 5.34 12.07
CA ASP A 32 -1.23 4.63 12.26
C ASP A 32 -0.99 3.53 11.22
N GLU A 33 -1.92 3.36 10.27
CA GLU A 33 -1.87 2.38 9.19
C GLU A 33 -1.86 0.92 9.67
N SER A 34 -2.57 0.61 10.76
CA SER A 34 -2.65 -0.77 11.31
C SER A 34 -3.92 -1.53 10.91
N ASP A 35 -5.04 -0.83 10.71
CA ASP A 35 -6.35 -1.42 10.49
C ASP A 35 -6.88 -1.09 9.08
N TYR A 36 -6.88 -2.08 8.19
CA TYR A 36 -7.34 -1.93 6.81
C TYR A 36 -8.75 -2.45 6.64
N PHE A 37 -9.59 -1.68 5.96
CA PHE A 37 -10.98 -2.00 5.66
C PHE A 37 -11.21 -2.04 4.15
N PHE A 38 -11.74 -3.16 3.65
CA PHE A 38 -12.01 -3.39 2.23
C PHE A 38 -13.51 -3.42 1.97
N ASN A 39 -13.94 -2.58 1.04
CA ASN A 39 -15.30 -2.55 0.52
C ASN A 39 -15.32 -3.15 -0.89
N VAL A 40 -16.17 -4.14 -1.12
CA VAL A 40 -16.28 -4.84 -2.40
C VAL A 40 -17.73 -4.89 -2.87
N SER A 41 -17.95 -4.83 -4.18
CA SER A 41 -19.30 -4.77 -4.77
C SER A 41 -20.13 -6.03 -4.59
N ASN A 42 -19.49 -7.17 -4.33
CA ASN A 42 -20.13 -8.47 -4.18
C ASN A 42 -20.41 -8.86 -2.72
N ARG A 43 -20.21 -7.96 -1.75
CA ARG A 43 -20.48 -8.21 -0.33
C ARG A 43 -21.09 -6.97 0.33
N LYS A 44 -22.09 -7.18 1.18
CA LYS A 44 -22.73 -6.10 1.95
C LYS A 44 -21.88 -5.60 3.13
N THR A 45 -21.06 -6.47 3.70
CA THR A 45 -20.23 -6.15 4.88
C THR A 45 -18.79 -5.79 4.50
N THR A 46 -18.31 -4.69 5.05
CA THR A 46 -16.90 -4.31 5.03
C THR A 46 -16.09 -5.34 5.78
N SER A 47 -14.94 -5.73 5.24
CA SER A 47 -14.07 -6.72 5.87
C SER A 47 -12.76 -6.06 6.25
N GLY A 48 -12.26 -6.35 7.46
CA GLY A 48 -11.06 -5.75 8.00
C GLY A 48 -9.91 -6.74 8.23
N VAL A 49 -8.68 -6.26 8.05
CA VAL A 49 -7.44 -6.95 8.43
C VAL A 49 -6.61 -6.01 9.30
N ARG A 50 -6.17 -6.50 10.46
CA ARG A 50 -5.30 -5.78 11.39
C ARG A 50 -3.88 -6.31 11.29
N PHE A 51 -2.92 -5.39 11.23
CA PHE A 51 -1.49 -5.65 11.30
C PHE A 51 -0.90 -4.95 12.53
N ASP A 52 0.34 -5.27 12.88
CA ASP A 52 1.14 -4.31 13.65
C ASP A 52 1.49 -3.10 12.76
N VAL A 53 1.80 -1.96 13.38
CA VAL A 53 2.04 -0.68 12.67
C VAL A 53 3.13 -0.79 11.61
N ARG A 54 4.20 -1.54 11.86
CA ARG A 54 5.29 -1.68 10.88
C ARG A 54 4.81 -2.48 9.67
N SER A 55 4.23 -3.65 9.91
CA SER A 55 3.72 -4.52 8.85
C SER A 55 2.59 -3.85 8.06
N GLY A 56 1.74 -3.05 8.72
CA GLY A 56 0.66 -2.31 8.08
C GLY A 56 1.18 -1.27 7.09
N ARG A 57 2.15 -0.46 7.49
CA ARG A 57 2.83 0.50 6.58
C ARG A 57 3.53 -0.17 5.40
N GLU A 58 4.16 -1.32 5.65
CA GLU A 58 4.75 -2.14 4.56
C GLU A 58 3.65 -2.65 3.62
N PHE A 59 2.55 -3.17 4.18
CA PHE A 59 1.38 -3.61 3.42
C PHE A 59 0.80 -2.49 2.56
N ASN A 60 0.66 -1.26 3.08
CA ASN A 60 0.15 -0.11 2.33
C ASN A 60 0.91 0.11 1.02
N ARG A 61 2.24 0.13 1.11
CA ARG A 61 3.13 0.35 -0.04
C ARG A 61 2.96 -0.74 -1.08
N PHE A 62 2.97 -2.01 -0.67
CA PHE A 62 2.80 -3.12 -1.59
C PHE A 62 1.38 -3.19 -2.17
N PHE A 63 0.36 -2.86 -1.37
CA PHE A 63 -1.03 -2.84 -1.80
C PHE A 63 -1.27 -1.78 -2.86
N ALA A 64 -0.75 -0.57 -2.67
CA ALA A 64 -0.82 0.50 -3.66
C ALA A 64 -0.16 0.09 -5.00
N LEU A 65 1.02 -0.53 -4.94
CA LEU A 65 1.70 -1.04 -6.15
C LEU A 65 0.92 -2.17 -6.83
N ALA A 66 0.37 -3.09 -6.05
CA ALA A 66 -0.42 -4.19 -6.57
C ALA A 66 -1.71 -3.68 -7.26
N LEU A 67 -2.35 -2.66 -6.70
CA LEU A 67 -3.54 -2.03 -7.28
C LEU A 67 -3.20 -1.26 -8.55
N SER A 68 -2.13 -0.45 -8.53
CA SER A 68 -1.65 0.25 -9.73
C SER A 68 -1.30 -0.73 -10.86
N ALA A 69 -0.63 -1.84 -10.54
CA ALA A 69 -0.34 -2.88 -11.52
C ALA A 69 -1.60 -3.60 -12.03
N ALA A 70 -2.67 -3.67 -11.25
CA ALA A 70 -3.96 -4.21 -11.66
C ALA A 70 -4.69 -3.29 -12.64
N GLU A 71 -4.58 -1.98 -12.43
CA GLU A 71 -5.26 -0.94 -13.21
C GLU A 71 -4.53 -0.60 -14.51
N HIS A 72 -3.20 -0.46 -14.45
CA HIS A 72 -2.37 0.03 -15.55
C HIS A 72 -1.48 -1.04 -16.17
N GLY A 73 -1.35 -2.20 -15.53
CA GLY A 73 -0.45 -3.26 -15.95
C GLY A 73 0.98 -3.08 -15.46
N TYR A 74 1.73 -4.18 -15.43
CA TYR A 74 3.09 -4.22 -14.89
C TYR A 74 4.10 -3.31 -15.62
N PRO A 75 4.12 -3.21 -16.97
CA PRO A 75 5.10 -2.37 -17.67
C PRO A 75 4.99 -0.89 -17.33
N ALA A 76 3.77 -0.36 -17.22
CA ALA A 76 3.54 1.05 -16.91
C ALA A 76 4.03 1.41 -15.49
N VAL A 77 3.75 0.54 -14.52
CA VAL A 77 4.21 0.74 -13.14
C VAL A 77 5.73 0.68 -13.04
N LEU A 78 6.40 -0.19 -13.80
CA LEU A 78 7.86 -0.24 -13.82
C LEU A 78 8.49 1.04 -14.38
N GLU A 79 7.92 1.59 -15.46
CA GLU A 79 8.37 2.85 -16.04
C GLU A 79 8.24 3.99 -15.03
N GLU A 80 7.10 4.08 -14.35
CA GLU A 80 6.88 5.08 -13.30
C GLU A 80 7.86 4.94 -12.14
N LEU A 81 8.13 3.71 -11.69
CA LEU A 81 9.09 3.45 -10.61
C LEU A 81 10.51 3.85 -10.98
N GLU A 82 10.97 3.58 -12.21
CA GLU A 82 12.30 4.02 -12.67
C GLU A 82 12.35 5.55 -12.81
N ALA A 83 11.27 6.20 -13.25
CA ALA A 83 11.19 7.66 -13.30
C ALA A 83 11.27 8.28 -11.89
N ILE A 84 10.53 7.74 -10.92
CA ILE A 84 10.56 8.16 -9.51
C ILE A 84 11.96 7.99 -8.93
N LYS A 85 12.59 6.84 -9.16
CA LYS A 85 13.96 6.56 -8.70
C LYS A 85 14.97 7.57 -9.27
N GLY A 86 14.85 7.92 -10.55
CA GLY A 86 15.64 8.97 -11.19
C GLY A 86 15.48 10.33 -10.52
N ARG A 87 14.24 10.72 -10.21
CA ARG A 87 13.93 11.99 -9.52
C ARG A 87 14.47 12.04 -8.10
N ILE A 88 14.30 10.97 -7.32
CA ILE A 88 14.80 10.89 -5.93
C ILE A 88 16.33 11.01 -5.87
N ALA A 89 17.04 10.46 -6.86
CA ALA A 89 18.50 10.59 -6.94
C ALA A 89 18.96 12.05 -7.11
N GLN A 90 18.14 12.88 -7.78
CA GLN A 90 18.41 14.31 -8.01
C GLN A 90 18.02 15.17 -6.81
N GLU A 91 16.94 14.81 -6.11
CA GLU A 91 16.39 15.55 -4.96
C GLU A 91 17.03 15.17 -3.61
N LYS A 92 18.23 14.55 -3.61
CA LYS A 92 18.86 14.04 -2.39
C LYS A 92 18.94 15.17 -1.34
N PRO A 93 18.38 14.97 -0.12
CA PRO A 93 18.31 16.02 0.88
C PRO A 93 19.74 16.45 1.25
N VAL A 94 20.03 17.73 1.03
CA VAL A 94 21.29 18.33 1.46
C VAL A 94 21.17 18.61 2.94
N PHE A 95 22.03 17.97 3.74
CA PHE A 95 22.10 18.23 5.17
C PHE A 95 22.54 19.67 5.40
N GLN A 96 21.64 20.52 5.90
CA GLN A 96 21.96 21.87 6.36
C GLN A 96 22.24 21.81 7.86
N LEU A 97 23.46 22.16 8.26
CA LEU A 97 23.77 22.37 9.67
C LEU A 97 22.94 23.56 10.18
N PRO A 98 22.34 23.48 11.38
CA PRO A 98 21.69 24.63 11.98
C PRO A 98 22.70 25.77 12.16
N ALA A 99 22.24 27.02 12.00
CA ALA A 99 23.08 28.19 12.17
C ALA A 99 23.70 28.18 13.59
N PRO A 100 25.00 28.50 13.73
CA PRO A 100 25.65 28.53 15.04
C PRO A 100 24.95 29.55 15.94
N GLU A 101 24.57 29.12 17.15
CA GLU A 101 23.98 29.99 18.16
C GLU A 101 24.94 31.14 18.47
N ALA A 102 24.47 32.37 18.29
CA ALA A 102 25.22 33.57 18.66
C ALA A 102 25.34 33.59 20.20
N LYS A 103 26.58 33.54 20.69
CA LYS A 103 26.94 33.70 22.11
C LYS A 103 26.66 35.11 22.60
#